data_AF-A0A958PF54-F1
#
_entry.id   AF-A0A958PF54-F1
#
_cell.length_a   1.000
_cell.length_b   1.000
_cell.length_c   1.000
_cell.angle_alpha   90.00
_cell.angle_beta   90.00
_cell.angle_gamma   90.00
#
_symmetry.space_group_name_H-M   'P 1'
#
loop_
_entity.id
_entity.type
_entity.pdbx_description
1 polymer ?
#
loop_
_entity_poly.entity_id
_entity_poly.type
_entity_poly.pdbx_seq_one_letter_code
_entity_poly.pdbx_strand_id
1 'polypeptide(L)'
;MKFSKLINISLISLSLIHSSLASAAYFNGNDRQDVNNFIGSKILYDLPYVFNMPLDSLKSASGIQTDDIIFDYKDDESHKIGLRLYMVPEDISGRQAMVNSMKQKGLLQDGDVILTFHPEWGHTGPYPSVMTGISHAGLVFTDKDGQMKNIDMPLNQEQNVDVRNGKKSILTSDHYVHYTEYIHILRPKNLNAQQKKNLNKWAQRFSDRVRGISRSTVYGGGENQTSFNGNYLAPAYAGMENSFNFQPGEHALDLARLGKDMPLKHRYSPAPGEAPYGKNLPLFCSDFVWSVHALRDCDPDSFSGENCKANPMFMPLGLVGEFDSVDAAMNMDLTQYNAGLTDAAFIMMHESGVTLQNLDSKIDAVMKATVGMRNISSGHRKAADLIPDSLYKAVAGYWKGFYASLLTNNRAQMAEVLKGGKQINMSNDYQAVKEMLAQGQEAMFVPKNYSPTTFLINSLLPNGNSHKKYDYVATISFLKRDLYNQLAEKLGSSQATESIPLNNSTPSNSVSSGTCGGGDSSLLASIKASSGYAGLKRRCVDGGKLHVWAECKNMATYINGGGCESDF
;
A
#
# COMPACT_ATOMS: atom_id res chain seq x y z
N MET A 1 -65.27 -14.93 -9.03
CA MET A 1 -64.63 -15.10 -10.34
C MET A 1 -63.93 -13.79 -10.69
N LYS A 2 -62.61 -13.84 -10.97
CA LYS A 2 -61.79 -13.04 -11.93
C LYS A 2 -62.22 -11.59 -12.26
N PHE A 3 -61.39 -10.56 -12.43
CA PHE A 3 -59.95 -10.27 -12.32
C PHE A 3 -59.82 -8.77 -12.72
N SER A 4 -58.78 -8.10 -12.25
CA SER A 4 -58.01 -7.02 -12.90
C SER A 4 -58.54 -5.58 -13.13
N LYS A 5 -57.79 -4.67 -12.47
CA LYS A 5 -56.94 -3.56 -13.01
C LYS A 5 -57.52 -2.15 -13.23
N LEU A 6 -57.11 -1.31 -12.28
CA LEU A 6 -56.63 0.07 -12.36
C LEU A 6 -55.97 0.52 -13.68
N ILE A 7 -56.29 1.76 -14.08
CA ILE A 7 -55.33 2.76 -14.60
C ILE A 7 -55.76 4.12 -14.04
N ASN A 8 -54.89 4.78 -13.27
CA ASN A 8 -54.99 6.22 -13.03
C ASN A 8 -53.57 6.81 -13.06
N ILE A 9 -53.41 7.79 -13.94
CA ILE A 9 -52.15 8.45 -14.29
C ILE A 9 -52.01 9.68 -13.39
N SER A 10 -50.92 9.78 -12.64
CA SER A 10 -50.47 11.04 -12.03
C SER A 10 -49.07 11.35 -12.52
N LEU A 11 -48.93 12.51 -13.16
CA LEU A 11 -47.69 13.10 -13.64
C LEU A 11 -46.74 13.38 -12.45
N ILE A 12 -45.52 12.86 -12.54
CA ILE A 12 -44.38 13.32 -11.75
C ILE A 12 -43.50 14.15 -12.68
N SER A 13 -43.28 15.40 -12.30
CA SER A 13 -42.40 16.37 -12.95
C SER A 13 -40.94 15.89 -12.80
N LEU A 14 -40.39 15.34 -13.87
CA LEU A 14 -38.97 14.96 -13.94
C LEU A 14 -38.14 16.22 -14.26
N SER A 15 -37.45 16.76 -13.26
CA SER A 15 -36.34 17.69 -13.48
C SER A 15 -35.15 16.90 -14.06
N LEU A 16 -34.97 16.98 -15.37
CA LEU A 16 -33.80 16.48 -16.09
C LEU A 16 -32.56 17.29 -15.69
N ILE A 17 -31.81 16.78 -14.71
CA ILE A 17 -30.40 17.14 -14.56
C ILE A 17 -29.67 16.41 -15.69
N HIS A 18 -29.28 17.16 -16.72
CA HIS A 18 -28.32 16.68 -17.72
C HIS A 18 -26.96 16.51 -17.03
N SER A 19 -26.71 15.34 -16.45
CA SER A 19 -25.36 14.89 -16.17
C SER A 19 -24.69 14.57 -17.51
N SER A 20 -23.77 15.43 -17.95
CA SER A 20 -22.82 15.10 -19.00
C SER A 20 -22.04 13.85 -18.55
N LEU A 21 -22.25 12.74 -19.25
CA LEU A 21 -21.48 11.51 -19.07
C LEU A 21 -20.03 11.80 -19.43
N ALA A 22 -19.13 11.88 -18.45
CA ALA A 22 -17.71 11.85 -18.70
C ALA A 22 -17.32 10.37 -18.78
N SER A 23 -17.44 9.78 -19.98
CA SER A 23 -16.81 8.48 -20.23
C SER A 23 -15.33 8.59 -19.85
N ALA A 24 -14.78 7.60 -19.13
CA ALA A 24 -13.36 7.48 -18.87
C ALA A 24 -12.58 7.82 -20.16
N ALA A 25 -11.96 8.99 -20.18
CA ALA A 25 -11.45 9.56 -21.42
C ALA A 25 -10.20 8.78 -21.82
N TYR A 26 -10.30 8.09 -22.96
CA TYR A 26 -9.12 7.57 -23.64
C TYR A 26 -8.42 8.77 -24.31
N PHE A 27 -7.42 9.33 -23.63
CA PHE A 27 -6.61 10.43 -24.13
C PHE A 27 -5.86 10.04 -25.41
N ASN A 28 -5.84 10.96 -26.37
CA ASN A 28 -4.99 11.00 -27.56
C ASN A 28 -3.52 11.27 -27.19
N GLY A 29 -2.59 10.90 -28.08
CA GLY A 29 -1.18 10.66 -27.76
C GLY A 29 -0.39 11.83 -27.15
N ASN A 30 -0.58 13.07 -27.63
CA ASN A 30 0.17 14.23 -27.13
C ASN A 30 -0.33 14.68 -25.75
N ASP A 31 -1.65 14.78 -25.57
CA ASP A 31 -2.27 15.17 -24.29
C ASP A 31 -1.95 14.14 -23.19
N ARG A 32 -1.86 12.86 -23.56
CA ARG A 32 -1.45 11.80 -22.64
C ARG A 32 0.01 11.96 -22.19
N GLN A 33 0.92 12.37 -23.07
CA GLN A 33 2.32 12.57 -22.70
C GLN A 33 2.51 13.76 -21.76
N ASP A 34 1.81 14.87 -22.00
CA ASP A 34 1.86 16.04 -21.13
C ASP A 34 1.35 15.74 -19.72
N VAL A 35 0.26 14.98 -19.62
CA VAL A 35 -0.25 14.48 -18.34
C VAL A 35 0.77 13.54 -17.68
N ASN A 36 1.36 12.60 -18.43
CA ASN A 36 2.40 11.71 -17.91
C ASN A 36 3.60 12.47 -17.32
N ASN A 37 4.09 13.47 -18.06
CA ASN A 37 5.17 14.36 -17.64
C ASN A 37 4.80 15.18 -16.40
N PHE A 38 3.56 15.68 -16.33
CA PHE A 38 3.07 16.39 -15.16
C PHE A 38 3.05 15.48 -13.93
N ILE A 39 2.52 14.27 -14.06
CA ILE A 39 2.47 13.29 -12.97
C ILE A 39 3.89 12.95 -12.50
N GLY A 40 4.79 12.58 -13.41
CA GLY A 40 6.17 12.24 -13.08
C GLY A 40 6.94 13.38 -12.41
N SER A 41 6.68 14.64 -12.80
CA SER A 41 7.42 15.81 -12.28
C SER A 41 6.77 16.51 -11.08
N LYS A 42 5.48 16.31 -10.81
CA LYS A 42 4.75 17.04 -9.75
C LYS A 42 4.09 16.15 -8.70
N ILE A 43 3.76 14.91 -9.05
CA ILE A 43 3.05 13.99 -8.16
C ILE A 43 4.01 12.92 -7.67
N LEU A 44 4.62 12.17 -8.58
CA LEU A 44 5.52 11.05 -8.26
C LEU A 44 7.00 11.46 -8.12
N TYR A 45 7.31 12.73 -8.41
CA TYR A 45 8.65 13.37 -8.42
C TYR A 45 9.85 12.45 -8.13
N ASP A 46 10.61 12.11 -9.17
CA ASP A 46 11.83 11.30 -9.11
C ASP A 46 11.61 9.89 -8.52
N LEU A 47 10.49 9.27 -8.92
CA LEU A 47 10.14 7.92 -8.51
C LEU A 47 11.21 6.93 -8.99
N PRO A 48 11.86 6.16 -8.08
CA PRO A 48 12.81 5.15 -8.51
C PRO A 48 12.13 4.07 -9.35
N TYR A 49 12.82 3.56 -10.37
CA TYR A 49 12.26 2.52 -11.24
C TYR A 49 11.78 1.27 -10.45
N VAL A 50 12.46 0.92 -9.35
CA VAL A 50 12.11 -0.21 -8.47
C VAL A 50 10.81 -0.02 -7.68
N PHE A 51 10.23 1.18 -7.69
CA PHE A 51 8.94 1.49 -7.06
C PHE A 51 7.79 1.46 -8.07
N ASN A 52 8.07 1.17 -9.34
CA ASN A 52 7.04 0.98 -10.36
C ASN A 52 6.53 -0.46 -10.39
N MET A 53 5.55 -0.70 -11.27
CA MET A 53 4.98 -2.01 -11.56
C MET A 53 5.14 -2.36 -13.04
N PRO A 54 5.28 -3.65 -13.40
CA PRO A 54 5.16 -4.10 -14.78
C PRO A 54 3.73 -3.83 -15.24
N LEU A 55 3.56 -3.11 -16.34
CA LEU A 55 2.23 -2.70 -16.80
C LEU A 55 1.37 -3.87 -17.29
N ASP A 56 2.00 -4.96 -17.71
CA ASP A 56 1.34 -6.21 -18.09
C ASP A 56 0.84 -7.00 -16.86
N SER A 57 1.47 -6.83 -15.69
CA SER A 57 1.05 -7.43 -14.42
C SER A 57 -0.23 -6.80 -13.86
N LEU A 58 -0.61 -5.61 -14.36
CA LEU A 58 -1.80 -4.89 -13.94
C LEU A 58 -3.06 -5.67 -14.30
N LYS A 59 -3.99 -5.73 -13.36
CA LYS A 59 -5.33 -6.23 -13.63
C LYS A 59 -6.00 -5.35 -14.70
N SER A 60 -6.65 -5.95 -15.70
CA SER A 60 -7.37 -5.17 -16.71
C SER A 60 -8.39 -4.22 -16.07
N ALA A 61 -8.38 -2.96 -16.50
CA ALA A 61 -9.42 -1.97 -16.16
C ALA A 61 -10.66 -2.07 -17.06
N SER A 62 -10.67 -2.98 -18.04
CA SER A 62 -11.79 -3.17 -18.96
C SER A 62 -13.10 -3.43 -18.21
N GLY A 63 -14.10 -2.57 -18.42
CA GLY A 63 -15.42 -2.65 -17.78
C GLY A 63 -15.61 -1.73 -16.57
N ILE A 64 -14.58 -0.99 -16.15
CA ILE A 64 -14.69 0.02 -15.09
C ILE A 64 -15.06 1.36 -15.74
N GLN A 65 -16.35 1.68 -15.79
CA GLN A 65 -16.81 3.03 -16.17
C GLN A 65 -16.68 3.98 -14.98
N THR A 66 -15.98 5.10 -15.16
CA THR A 66 -15.71 6.04 -14.08
C THR A 66 -15.53 7.46 -14.58
N ASP A 67 -16.19 8.41 -13.92
CA ASP A 67 -15.92 9.85 -14.05
C ASP A 67 -14.70 10.30 -13.19
N ASP A 68 -14.10 9.38 -12.41
CA ASP A 68 -12.90 9.64 -11.60
C ASP A 68 -11.62 9.59 -12.44
N ILE A 69 -10.59 10.32 -11.98
CA ILE A 69 -9.28 10.36 -12.64
C ILE A 69 -8.52 9.05 -12.40
N ILE A 70 -8.53 8.18 -13.41
CA ILE A 70 -7.65 7.01 -13.49
C ILE A 70 -6.65 7.23 -14.62
N PHE A 71 -5.36 7.09 -14.30
CA PHE A 71 -4.30 7.29 -15.26
C PHE A 71 -3.21 6.23 -15.12
N ASP A 72 -2.85 5.59 -16.23
CA ASP A 72 -1.71 4.67 -16.29
C ASP A 72 -0.45 5.49 -16.60
N TYR A 73 0.27 5.87 -15.54
CA TYR A 73 1.59 6.50 -15.60
C TYR A 73 2.62 5.52 -16.13
N LYS A 74 3.57 6.03 -16.92
CA LYS A 74 4.65 5.28 -17.55
C LYS A 74 5.98 5.96 -17.23
N ASP A 75 6.89 5.21 -16.63
CA ASP A 75 8.14 5.75 -16.07
C ASP A 75 9.33 5.67 -17.04
N ASP A 76 9.27 4.78 -18.02
CA ASP A 76 10.38 4.48 -18.90
C ASP A 76 10.10 4.81 -20.37
N GLU A 77 11.17 4.99 -21.14
CA GLU A 77 11.12 5.14 -22.60
C GLU A 77 10.53 3.88 -23.27
N SER A 78 10.69 2.72 -22.64
CA SER A 78 10.13 1.45 -23.12
C SER A 78 8.62 1.33 -22.86
N HIS A 79 8.06 2.18 -21.99
CA HIS A 79 6.67 2.22 -21.59
C HIS A 79 6.13 0.88 -21.06
N LYS A 80 6.98 0.11 -20.40
CA LYS A 80 6.67 -1.23 -19.86
C LYS A 80 6.47 -1.22 -18.36
N ILE A 81 7.02 -0.23 -17.66
CA ILE A 81 6.84 -0.06 -16.22
C ILE A 81 6.13 1.25 -15.90
N GLY A 82 5.39 1.25 -14.79
CA GLY A 82 4.69 2.43 -14.32
C GLY A 82 3.69 2.13 -13.21
N LEU A 83 2.74 3.04 -13.00
CA LEU A 83 1.71 2.90 -11.98
C LEU A 83 0.33 3.21 -12.57
N ARG A 84 -0.67 2.38 -12.26
CA ARG A 84 -2.07 2.79 -12.42
C ARG A 84 -2.46 3.66 -11.24
N LEU A 85 -2.72 4.93 -11.48
CA LEU A 85 -3.05 5.90 -10.44
C LEU A 85 -4.54 6.19 -10.43
N TYR A 86 -5.15 6.06 -9.27
CA TYR A 86 -6.50 6.53 -8.95
C TYR A 86 -6.36 7.78 -8.06
N MET A 87 -6.59 8.96 -8.63
CA MET A 87 -6.22 10.21 -7.98
C MET A 87 -7.43 10.85 -7.31
N VAL A 88 -7.24 11.26 -6.06
CA VAL A 88 -8.32 11.83 -5.24
C VAL A 88 -7.84 12.96 -4.37
N PRO A 89 -8.73 13.89 -3.97
CA PRO A 89 -8.38 14.88 -2.96
C PRO A 89 -8.01 14.22 -1.62
N GLU A 90 -6.97 14.72 -0.97
CA GLU A 90 -6.42 14.16 0.28
C GLU A 90 -7.33 14.35 1.50
N ASP A 91 -8.22 15.34 1.47
CA ASP A 91 -9.09 15.63 2.60
C ASP A 91 -10.11 14.51 2.85
N ILE A 92 -10.61 14.48 4.08
CA ILE A 92 -11.44 13.37 4.56
C ILE A 92 -12.71 13.19 3.73
N SER A 93 -13.28 14.27 3.17
CA SER A 93 -14.45 14.16 2.30
C SER A 93 -14.11 13.48 0.98
N GLY A 94 -12.94 13.79 0.41
CA GLY A 94 -12.39 13.11 -0.76
C GLY A 94 -12.14 11.62 -0.51
N ARG A 95 -11.51 11.28 0.63
CA ARG A 95 -11.27 9.88 1.03
C ARG A 95 -12.56 9.07 1.17
N GLN A 96 -13.59 9.65 1.79
CA GLN A 96 -14.86 8.96 1.98
C GLN A 96 -15.65 8.80 0.68
N ALA A 97 -15.68 9.82 -0.18
CA ALA A 97 -16.29 9.73 -1.50
C ALA A 97 -15.58 8.69 -2.38
N MET A 98 -14.25 8.65 -2.31
CA MET A 98 -13.41 7.67 -3.01
C MET A 98 -13.77 6.24 -2.64
N VAL A 99 -13.82 5.89 -1.35
CA VAL A 99 -14.06 4.51 -0.93
C VAL A 99 -15.42 4.02 -1.44
N ASN A 100 -16.45 4.88 -1.41
CA ASN A 100 -17.76 4.57 -1.96
C ASN A 100 -17.70 4.38 -3.49
N SER A 101 -17.03 5.28 -4.20
CA SER A 101 -16.88 5.21 -5.66
C SER A 101 -16.14 3.94 -6.08
N MET A 102 -14.98 3.67 -5.47
CA MET A 102 -14.15 2.50 -5.77
C MET A 102 -14.86 1.19 -5.48
N LYS A 103 -15.66 1.13 -4.40
CA LYS A 103 -16.52 -0.03 -4.13
C LYS A 103 -17.57 -0.23 -5.22
N GLN A 104 -18.32 0.82 -5.58
CA GLN A 104 -19.36 0.75 -6.61
C GLN A 104 -18.78 0.30 -7.97
N LYS A 105 -17.56 0.73 -8.26
CA LYS A 105 -16.83 0.44 -9.50
C LYS A 105 -16.04 -0.88 -9.47
N GLY A 106 -16.05 -1.60 -8.35
CA GLY A 106 -15.34 -2.86 -8.17
C GLY A 106 -13.81 -2.74 -8.13
N LEU A 107 -13.28 -1.52 -7.99
CA LEU A 107 -11.85 -1.24 -7.79
C LEU A 107 -11.38 -1.65 -6.41
N LEU A 108 -12.22 -1.48 -5.38
CA LEU A 108 -12.03 -2.11 -4.08
C LEU A 108 -13.05 -3.23 -3.89
N GLN A 109 -12.60 -4.37 -3.37
CA GLN A 109 -13.40 -5.54 -3.09
C GLN A 109 -13.02 -6.15 -1.74
N ASP A 110 -13.96 -6.86 -1.13
CA ASP A 110 -13.71 -7.58 0.12
C ASP A 110 -12.52 -8.56 -0.05
N GLY A 111 -11.56 -8.46 0.85
CA GLY A 111 -10.33 -9.26 0.82
C GLY A 111 -9.19 -8.64 0.02
N ASP A 112 -9.35 -7.44 -0.56
CA ASP A 112 -8.19 -6.74 -1.12
C ASP A 112 -7.21 -6.35 0.01
N VAL A 113 -5.92 -6.44 -0.30
CA VAL A 113 -4.83 -5.94 0.53
C VAL A 113 -4.56 -4.51 0.13
N ILE A 114 -4.43 -3.64 1.11
CA ILE A 114 -3.94 -2.27 0.93
C ILE A 114 -2.52 -2.19 1.46
N LEU A 115 -1.61 -1.61 0.69
CA LEU A 115 -0.23 -1.38 1.11
C LEU A 115 0.04 0.11 1.17
N THR A 116 0.50 0.61 2.31
CA THR A 116 0.97 2.00 2.42
C THR A 116 2.29 2.13 1.67
N PHE A 117 2.31 3.08 0.74
CA PHE A 117 3.42 3.31 -0.18
C PHE A 117 4.00 4.72 -0.01
N HIS A 118 5.32 4.81 0.00
CA HIS A 118 6.09 6.02 0.25
C HIS A 118 7.08 6.30 -0.88
N PRO A 119 6.65 7.00 -1.95
CA PRO A 119 7.56 7.45 -3.02
C PRO A 119 8.75 8.25 -2.48
N GLU A 120 8.55 9.03 -1.43
CA GLU A 120 9.56 9.88 -0.80
C GLU A 120 10.68 9.11 -0.10
N TRP A 121 10.53 7.78 0.07
CA TRP A 121 11.62 6.93 0.50
C TRP A 121 12.60 6.62 -0.63
N GLY A 122 12.31 7.03 -1.86
CA GLY A 122 13.20 6.89 -2.99
C GLY A 122 14.58 7.46 -2.71
N HIS A 123 15.61 6.75 -3.17
CA HIS A 123 17.02 7.14 -3.08
C HIS A 123 17.59 7.31 -1.66
N THR A 124 16.87 6.87 -0.63
CA THR A 124 17.33 6.92 0.77
C THR A 124 18.26 5.76 1.15
N GLY A 125 18.55 4.87 0.21
CA GLY A 125 19.50 3.76 0.37
C GLY A 125 18.91 2.40 0.00
N PRO A 126 19.62 1.32 0.34
CA PRO A 126 19.27 -0.03 -0.11
C PRO A 126 18.05 -0.59 0.62
N TYR A 127 17.87 -0.31 1.93
CA TYR A 127 16.72 -0.83 2.68
C TYR A 127 15.37 -0.41 2.06
N PRO A 128 15.09 0.88 1.81
CA PRO A 128 13.80 1.28 1.25
C PRO A 128 13.61 0.85 -0.19
N SER A 129 14.71 0.70 -0.93
CA SER A 129 14.69 0.18 -2.29
C SER A 129 14.30 -1.30 -2.35
N VAL A 130 14.87 -2.12 -1.45
CA VAL A 130 14.45 -3.52 -1.26
C VAL A 130 13.00 -3.61 -0.81
N MET A 131 12.56 -2.72 0.09
CA MET A 131 11.17 -2.67 0.55
C MET A 131 10.20 -2.09 -0.48
N THR A 132 10.69 -1.58 -1.62
CA THR A 132 9.90 -0.91 -2.66
C THR A 132 9.04 0.23 -2.14
N GLY A 133 9.50 0.94 -1.12
CA GLY A 133 8.76 2.03 -0.48
C GLY A 133 7.53 1.58 0.33
N ILE A 134 7.36 0.28 0.60
CA ILE A 134 6.22 -0.24 1.36
C ILE A 134 6.52 -0.27 2.86
N SER A 135 5.59 0.28 3.65
CA SER A 135 5.72 0.36 5.11
C SER A 135 4.68 -0.45 5.88
N HIS A 136 3.48 -0.63 5.31
CA HIS A 136 2.33 -1.18 6.01
C HIS A 136 1.45 -2.03 5.12
N ALA A 137 0.69 -2.94 5.73
CA ALA A 137 -0.32 -3.75 5.06
C ALA A 137 -1.62 -3.79 5.88
N GLY A 138 -2.73 -3.63 5.18
CA GLY A 138 -4.09 -3.68 5.72
C GLY A 138 -5.02 -4.53 4.88
N LEU A 139 -6.20 -4.79 5.41
CA LEU A 139 -7.25 -5.54 4.72
C LEU A 139 -8.52 -4.69 4.59
N VAL A 140 -9.13 -4.66 3.40
CA VAL A 140 -10.44 -4.03 3.21
C VAL A 140 -11.58 -5.05 3.20
N PHE A 141 -12.71 -4.66 3.77
CA PHE A 141 -13.91 -5.49 3.84
C PHE A 141 -15.18 -4.63 3.90
N THR A 142 -16.31 -5.19 3.48
CA THR A 142 -17.63 -4.56 3.62
C THR A 142 -18.25 -4.97 4.95
N ASP A 143 -18.51 -4.00 5.82
CA ASP A 143 -19.18 -4.27 7.08
C ASP A 143 -20.66 -4.66 6.91
N LYS A 144 -21.27 -5.07 8.03
CA LYS A 144 -22.69 -5.44 8.11
C LYS A 144 -23.66 -4.33 7.66
N ASP A 145 -23.22 -3.07 7.67
CA ASP A 145 -24.02 -1.91 7.24
C ASP A 145 -23.81 -1.60 5.75
N GLY A 146 -23.07 -2.45 5.03
CA GLY A 146 -22.77 -2.28 3.62
C GLY A 146 -21.69 -1.25 3.33
N GLN A 147 -21.00 -0.72 4.34
CA GLN A 147 -19.91 0.24 4.16
C GLN A 147 -18.58 -0.50 4.05
N MET A 148 -17.73 -0.05 3.13
CA MET A 148 -16.36 -0.54 3.08
C MET A 148 -15.57 0.03 4.25
N LYS A 149 -14.76 -0.81 4.88
CA LYS A 149 -13.90 -0.52 6.03
C LYS A 149 -12.52 -1.09 5.75
N ASN A 150 -11.54 -0.60 6.49
CA ASN A 150 -10.23 -1.24 6.61
C ASN A 150 -10.04 -1.80 8.03
N ILE A 151 -9.16 -2.79 8.12
CA ILE A 151 -8.65 -3.29 9.39
C ILE A 151 -7.15 -3.56 9.27
N ASP A 152 -6.44 -3.13 10.30
CA ASP A 152 -4.98 -3.08 10.35
C ASP A 152 -4.46 -3.60 11.69
N MET A 153 -3.21 -4.04 11.68
CA MET A 153 -2.45 -4.32 12.88
C MET A 153 -1.33 -3.25 13.01
N PRO A 154 -1.21 -2.52 14.15
CA PRO A 154 -1.83 -2.81 15.43
C PRO A 154 -3.36 -2.68 15.49
N LEU A 155 -4.01 -3.66 16.12
CA LEU A 155 -5.46 -3.67 16.36
C LEU A 155 -5.80 -2.67 17.48
N ASN A 156 -5.49 -1.39 17.30
CA ASN A 156 -5.76 -0.32 18.25
C ASN A 156 -6.62 0.79 17.61
N GLN A 157 -6.86 1.87 18.37
CA GLN A 157 -7.66 2.99 17.88
C GLN A 157 -6.98 3.82 16.80
N GLU A 158 -5.68 4.09 16.92
CA GLU A 158 -4.91 4.92 15.98
C GLU A 158 -4.98 4.38 14.54
N GLN A 159 -4.91 3.06 14.37
CA GLN A 159 -4.96 2.44 13.04
C GLN A 159 -6.38 2.11 12.58
N ASN A 160 -7.32 1.80 13.48
CA ASN A 160 -8.62 1.22 13.11
C ASN A 160 -9.85 2.13 13.34
N VAL A 161 -9.66 3.32 13.91
CA VAL A 161 -10.76 4.23 14.29
C VAL A 161 -10.64 5.57 13.55
N ASP A 162 -11.75 6.05 12.98
CA ASP A 162 -11.87 7.34 12.29
C ASP A 162 -11.66 8.49 13.28
N VAL A 163 -10.74 9.39 12.92
CA VAL A 163 -10.30 10.52 13.75
C VAL A 163 -11.41 11.50 14.14
N ARG A 164 -12.51 11.54 13.37
CA ARG A 164 -13.58 12.54 13.58
C ARG A 164 -14.65 12.09 14.55
N ASN A 165 -14.98 10.80 14.53
CA ASN A 165 -16.22 10.31 15.13
C ASN A 165 -16.04 9.05 15.99
N GLY A 166 -14.82 8.52 16.10
CA GLY A 166 -14.56 7.34 16.93
C GLY A 166 -15.16 6.04 16.39
N LYS A 167 -15.67 6.02 15.15
CA LYS A 167 -16.20 4.82 14.47
C LYS A 167 -15.10 4.10 13.70
N LYS A 168 -15.40 2.91 13.19
CA LYS A 168 -14.49 2.11 12.36
C LYS A 168 -14.02 2.87 11.12
N SER A 169 -12.71 2.83 10.87
CA SER A 169 -12.04 3.54 9.79
C SER A 169 -12.52 3.12 8.39
N ILE A 170 -12.53 4.10 7.48
CA ILE A 170 -12.74 3.95 6.03
C ILE A 170 -11.52 4.48 5.27
N LEU A 171 -10.32 4.08 5.69
CA LEU A 171 -9.04 4.71 5.36
C LEU A 171 -8.95 6.16 5.88
N THR A 172 -9.52 6.38 7.06
CA THR A 172 -9.68 7.71 7.70
C THR A 172 -9.21 7.73 9.16
N SER A 173 -8.50 6.70 9.59
CA SER A 173 -7.79 6.73 10.87
C SER A 173 -6.59 7.67 10.81
N ASP A 174 -6.02 7.98 11.98
CA ASP A 174 -4.92 8.93 12.10
C ASP A 174 -3.73 8.50 11.24
N HIS A 175 -3.45 7.19 11.25
CA HIS A 175 -2.43 6.56 10.44
C HIS A 175 -2.59 6.88 8.93
N TYR A 176 -3.80 6.73 8.38
CA TYR A 176 -4.05 6.96 6.96
C TYR A 176 -4.14 8.44 6.59
N VAL A 177 -4.72 9.28 7.47
CA VAL A 177 -4.96 10.69 7.15
C VAL A 177 -3.68 11.51 7.21
N HIS A 178 -2.81 11.22 8.18
CA HIS A 178 -1.62 12.05 8.44
C HIS A 178 -0.32 11.52 7.85
N TYR A 179 -0.23 10.22 7.58
CA TYR A 179 1.03 9.59 7.18
C TYR A 179 0.95 8.79 5.88
N THR A 180 -0.19 8.77 5.19
CA THR A 180 -0.37 7.99 3.96
C THR A 180 -0.89 8.84 2.80
N GLU A 181 0.02 9.16 1.88
CA GLU A 181 -0.30 9.85 0.62
C GLU A 181 -0.61 8.87 -0.53
N TYR A 182 -0.09 7.63 -0.45
CA TYR A 182 -0.29 6.62 -1.48
C TYR A 182 -0.62 5.25 -0.90
N ILE A 183 -1.55 4.54 -1.56
CA ILE A 183 -1.95 3.18 -1.19
C ILE A 183 -1.97 2.30 -2.42
N HIS A 184 -1.18 1.24 -2.47
CA HIS A 184 -1.39 0.18 -3.46
C HIS A 184 -2.54 -0.72 -3.06
N ILE A 185 -3.32 -1.15 -4.04
CA ILE A 185 -4.40 -2.14 -3.88
C ILE A 185 -3.98 -3.41 -4.60
N LEU A 186 -3.92 -4.50 -3.84
CA LEU A 186 -3.63 -5.83 -4.36
C LEU A 186 -4.83 -6.74 -4.12
N ARG A 187 -5.19 -7.53 -5.12
CA ARG A 187 -6.37 -8.42 -5.07
C ARG A 187 -5.95 -9.88 -5.04
N PRO A 188 -6.37 -10.67 -4.04
CA PRO A 188 -6.14 -12.12 -4.05
C PRO A 188 -6.85 -12.78 -5.23
N LYS A 189 -6.13 -13.68 -5.91
CA LYS A 189 -6.64 -14.44 -7.05
C LYS A 189 -7.50 -15.61 -6.59
N ASN A 190 -8.42 -16.03 -7.47
CA ASN A 190 -9.13 -17.30 -7.38
C ASN A 190 -9.94 -17.52 -6.09
N LEU A 191 -10.34 -16.45 -5.39
CA LEU A 191 -11.27 -16.57 -4.26
C LEU A 191 -12.68 -16.88 -4.76
N ASN A 192 -13.23 -18.02 -4.33
CA ASN A 192 -14.62 -18.34 -4.57
C ASN A 192 -15.57 -17.52 -3.66
N ALA A 193 -16.88 -17.57 -3.94
CA ALA A 193 -17.86 -16.77 -3.21
C ALA A 193 -17.91 -17.10 -1.70
N GLN A 194 -17.75 -18.37 -1.33
CA GLN A 194 -17.74 -18.78 0.08
C GLN A 194 -16.47 -18.31 0.79
N GLN A 195 -15.31 -18.37 0.14
CA GLN A 195 -14.06 -17.85 0.66
C GLN A 195 -14.13 -16.35 0.92
N LYS A 196 -14.66 -15.57 -0.04
CA LYS A 196 -14.89 -14.12 0.15
C LYS A 196 -15.81 -13.84 1.33
N LYS A 197 -16.89 -14.61 1.47
CA LYS A 197 -17.82 -14.51 2.60
C LYS A 197 -17.12 -14.80 3.94
N ASN A 198 -16.31 -15.85 4.02
CA ASN A 198 -15.55 -16.19 5.22
C ASN A 198 -14.54 -15.10 5.59
N LEU A 199 -13.78 -14.59 4.60
CA LEU A 199 -12.83 -13.49 4.81
C LEU A 199 -13.50 -12.25 5.35
N ASN A 200 -14.63 -11.84 4.75
CA ASN A 200 -15.38 -10.69 5.23
C ASN A 200 -15.88 -10.92 6.68
N LYS A 201 -16.47 -12.10 6.98
CA LYS A 201 -16.89 -12.41 8.36
C LYS A 201 -15.72 -12.38 9.36
N TRP A 202 -14.54 -12.88 9.00
CA TRP A 202 -13.34 -12.80 9.85
C TRP A 202 -12.93 -11.35 10.08
N ALA A 203 -12.79 -10.56 9.00
CA ALA A 203 -12.44 -9.15 9.08
C ALA A 203 -13.44 -8.34 9.94
N GLN A 204 -14.74 -8.55 9.73
CA GLN A 204 -15.81 -7.97 10.55
C GLN A 204 -15.65 -8.35 12.02
N ARG A 205 -15.39 -9.63 12.32
CA ARG A 205 -15.22 -10.13 13.69
C ARG A 205 -14.02 -9.49 14.37
N PHE A 206 -12.86 -9.41 13.71
CA PHE A 206 -11.71 -8.69 14.25
C PHE A 206 -12.00 -7.21 14.45
N SER A 207 -12.68 -6.58 13.49
CA SER A 207 -13.05 -5.17 13.54
C SER A 207 -13.99 -4.85 14.70
N ASP A 208 -14.99 -5.70 14.96
CA ASP A 208 -15.89 -5.58 16.12
C ASP A 208 -15.16 -5.75 17.45
N ARG A 209 -14.03 -6.45 17.44
CA ARG A 209 -13.29 -6.85 18.65
C ARG A 209 -12.00 -6.12 18.88
N VAL A 210 -11.63 -5.14 18.05
CA VAL A 210 -10.43 -4.30 18.22
C VAL A 210 -10.23 -3.91 19.68
N ARG A 211 -11.24 -3.34 20.34
CA ARG A 211 -11.13 -2.92 21.75
C ARG A 211 -10.92 -4.07 22.75
N GLY A 212 -11.54 -5.22 22.51
CA GLY A 212 -11.43 -6.39 23.41
C GLY A 212 -10.09 -7.12 23.24
N ILE A 213 -9.56 -7.15 22.01
CA ILE A 213 -8.23 -7.70 21.70
C ILE A 213 -7.14 -6.75 22.22
N SER A 214 -7.34 -5.45 22.07
CA SER A 214 -6.43 -4.41 22.54
C SER A 214 -6.52 -4.11 24.04
N ARG A 215 -7.45 -4.72 24.79
CA ARG A 215 -7.63 -4.54 26.24
C ARG A 215 -8.25 -5.83 26.80
N SER A 216 -7.45 -6.86 27.02
CA SER A 216 -7.97 -8.19 27.40
C SER A 216 -8.60 -8.20 28.80
N THR A 217 -9.83 -8.70 28.90
CA THR A 217 -10.44 -9.15 30.16
C THR A 217 -10.26 -10.65 30.41
N VAL A 218 -9.92 -11.45 29.39
CA VAL A 218 -9.82 -12.93 29.45
C VAL A 218 -8.57 -13.42 30.19
N TYR A 219 -7.52 -12.60 30.24
CA TYR A 219 -6.27 -12.94 30.93
C TYR A 219 -6.10 -12.24 32.29
N GLY A 220 -7.14 -11.57 32.80
CA GLY A 220 -7.21 -11.10 34.19
C GLY A 220 -6.24 -9.96 34.56
N GLY A 221 -5.99 -8.99 33.66
CA GLY A 221 -5.06 -7.89 33.99
C GLY A 221 -4.98 -6.68 33.05
N GLY A 222 -5.79 -6.56 32.00
CA GLY A 222 -5.72 -5.39 31.09
C GLY A 222 -4.57 -5.43 30.07
N GLU A 223 -3.85 -6.54 29.95
CA GLU A 223 -2.76 -6.71 28.97
C GLU A 223 -3.31 -6.92 27.53
N ASN A 224 -2.62 -6.39 26.52
CA ASN A 224 -2.96 -6.54 25.10
C ASN A 224 -2.80 -8.00 24.64
N GLN A 225 -3.79 -8.61 23.99
CA GLN A 225 -3.67 -10.01 23.49
C GLN A 225 -2.74 -10.13 22.26
N THR A 226 -2.34 -9.00 21.68
CA THR A 226 -1.42 -8.91 20.56
C THR A 226 -0.29 -7.94 20.87
N SER A 227 0.91 -8.22 20.40
CA SER A 227 2.03 -7.26 20.38
C SER A 227 2.44 -6.96 18.94
N PHE A 228 2.90 -5.73 18.68
CA PHE A 228 3.51 -5.41 17.39
C PHE A 228 4.94 -5.93 17.39
N ASN A 229 5.28 -6.82 16.46
CA ASN A 229 6.66 -7.17 16.19
C ASN A 229 7.24 -6.11 15.24
N GLY A 230 8.38 -5.50 15.59
CA GLY A 230 9.06 -4.52 14.74
C GLY A 230 10.34 -5.05 14.10
N ASN A 231 10.77 -6.27 14.44
CA ASN A 231 12.03 -6.84 13.98
C ASN A 231 11.80 -7.75 12.76
N TYR A 232 11.92 -7.17 11.57
CA TYR A 232 11.73 -7.89 10.30
C TYR A 232 12.70 -9.06 10.07
N LEU A 233 13.76 -9.20 10.87
CA LEU A 233 14.70 -10.32 10.80
C LEU A 233 14.40 -11.44 11.81
N ALA A 234 13.41 -11.24 12.69
CA ALA A 234 12.98 -12.19 13.70
C ALA A 234 11.45 -12.39 13.63
N PRO A 235 10.95 -13.13 12.62
CA PRO A 235 9.52 -13.39 12.48
C PRO A 235 8.97 -14.11 13.71
N ALA A 236 7.71 -13.85 14.03
CA ALA A 236 7.00 -14.42 15.17
C ALA A 236 7.05 -15.96 15.24
N TYR A 237 7.26 -16.62 14.09
CA TYR A 237 7.34 -18.07 13.95
C TYR A 237 8.77 -18.62 13.81
N ALA A 238 9.83 -17.78 13.79
CA ALA A 238 11.21 -18.26 13.72
C ALA A 238 11.56 -19.20 14.88
N GLY A 239 11.10 -18.89 16.10
CA GLY A 239 11.30 -19.76 17.27
C GLY A 239 10.53 -21.09 17.19
N MET A 240 9.63 -21.24 16.22
CA MET A 240 8.75 -22.41 16.06
C MET A 240 9.20 -23.34 14.92
N GLU A 241 10.08 -22.90 14.00
CA GLU A 241 10.65 -23.76 12.95
C GLU A 241 11.52 -24.90 13.51
N ASN A 242 12.13 -24.70 14.69
CA ASN A 242 12.88 -25.76 15.39
C ASN A 242 11.97 -26.79 16.10
N SER A 243 10.65 -26.57 16.12
CA SER A 243 9.69 -27.59 16.52
C SER A 243 9.20 -28.31 15.26
N PHE A 244 9.60 -29.57 15.10
CA PHE A 244 9.42 -30.41 13.90
C PHE A 244 7.96 -30.55 13.35
N ASN A 245 6.96 -29.88 13.94
CA ASN A 245 5.53 -30.02 13.60
C ASN A 245 4.78 -28.69 13.36
N PHE A 246 5.42 -27.52 13.41
CA PHE A 246 4.69 -26.26 13.21
C PHE A 246 4.37 -26.04 11.71
N GLN A 247 3.09 -25.90 11.40
CA GLN A 247 2.59 -25.54 10.07
C GLN A 247 2.22 -24.05 10.10
N PRO A 248 2.60 -23.22 9.11
CA PRO A 248 2.26 -21.80 9.09
C PRO A 248 0.77 -21.49 9.31
N GLY A 249 -0.12 -22.42 8.94
CA GLY A 249 -1.55 -22.32 9.24
C GLY A 249 -1.89 -22.27 10.74
N GLU A 250 -1.09 -22.84 11.63
CA GLU A 250 -1.33 -22.80 13.09
C GLU A 250 -1.27 -21.38 13.65
N HIS A 251 -0.41 -20.50 13.10
CA HIS A 251 -0.38 -19.08 13.44
C HIS A 251 -1.72 -18.41 13.12
N ALA A 252 -2.26 -18.68 11.93
CA ALA A 252 -3.56 -18.16 11.51
C ALA A 252 -4.72 -18.72 12.37
N LEU A 253 -4.62 -19.97 12.82
CA LEU A 253 -5.60 -20.55 13.74
C LEU A 253 -5.56 -19.88 15.13
N ASP A 254 -4.39 -19.47 15.61
CA ASP A 254 -4.27 -18.69 16.85
C ASP A 254 -4.85 -17.28 16.70
N LEU A 255 -4.66 -16.63 15.54
CA LEU A 255 -5.38 -15.39 15.22
C LEU A 255 -6.90 -15.62 15.23
N ALA A 256 -7.39 -16.73 14.64
CA ALA A 256 -8.81 -17.08 14.68
C ALA A 256 -9.33 -17.29 16.11
N ARG A 257 -8.54 -17.92 16.99
CA ARG A 257 -8.85 -18.04 18.43
C ARG A 257 -8.99 -16.68 19.09
N LEU A 258 -8.07 -15.74 18.82
CA LEU A 258 -8.21 -14.36 19.29
C LEU A 258 -9.51 -13.73 18.80
N GLY A 259 -9.87 -13.92 17.52
CA GLY A 259 -11.14 -13.43 16.97
C GLY A 259 -12.38 -14.03 17.64
N LYS A 260 -12.28 -15.23 18.21
CA LYS A 260 -13.36 -15.97 18.90
C LYS A 260 -13.33 -15.89 20.42
N ASP A 261 -12.39 -15.14 20.98
CA ASP A 261 -12.19 -14.94 22.43
C ASP A 261 -11.76 -16.23 23.13
N MET A 262 -11.03 -17.05 22.38
CA MET A 262 -10.48 -18.30 22.84
C MET A 262 -9.02 -18.10 23.24
N PRO A 263 -8.51 -18.85 24.23
CA PRO A 263 -7.09 -18.83 24.55
C PRO A 263 -6.24 -19.25 23.36
N LEU A 264 -5.09 -18.61 23.17
CA LEU A 264 -4.07 -19.07 22.22
C LEU A 264 -3.65 -20.52 22.54
N LYS A 265 -3.41 -21.32 21.49
CA LYS A 265 -2.88 -22.69 21.64
C LYS A 265 -1.37 -22.67 21.86
N HIS A 266 -0.66 -21.80 21.15
CA HIS A 266 0.80 -21.71 21.22
C HIS A 266 1.26 -20.59 22.16
N ARG A 267 2.48 -20.76 22.68
CA ARG A 267 3.23 -19.70 23.33
C ARG A 267 4.28 -19.20 22.36
N TYR A 268 4.37 -17.88 22.24
CA TYR A 268 5.30 -17.24 21.34
C TYR A 268 6.52 -16.76 22.12
N SER A 269 7.70 -17.06 21.59
CA SER A 269 8.96 -16.54 22.11
C SER A 269 9.63 -15.72 21.01
N PRO A 270 10.29 -14.60 21.35
CA PRO A 270 11.14 -13.91 20.41
C PRO A 270 12.42 -14.72 20.14
N ALA A 271 13.35 -14.12 19.38
CA ALA A 271 14.63 -14.71 19.04
C ALA A 271 15.36 -15.33 20.26
N PRO A 272 16.25 -16.33 20.05
CA PRO A 272 16.98 -16.99 21.13
C PRO A 272 17.63 -15.97 22.09
N GLY A 273 17.28 -16.04 23.37
CA GLY A 273 17.81 -15.16 24.42
C GLY A 273 16.92 -13.98 24.80
N GLU A 274 15.81 -13.73 24.10
CA GLU A 274 14.83 -12.71 24.49
C GLU A 274 13.72 -13.28 25.40
N ALA A 275 13.12 -12.42 26.22
CA ALA A 275 12.03 -12.81 27.12
C ALA A 275 10.79 -13.23 26.30
N PRO A 276 10.12 -14.36 26.62
CA PRO A 276 8.96 -14.83 25.88
C PRO A 276 7.88 -13.74 25.75
N TYR A 277 7.16 -13.68 24.62
CA TYR A 277 6.07 -12.73 24.38
C TYR A 277 4.85 -12.94 25.32
N GLY A 278 4.97 -13.82 26.31
CA GLY A 278 3.92 -14.15 27.26
C GLY A 278 2.79 -14.93 26.60
N LYS A 279 1.54 -14.54 26.89
CA LYS A 279 0.31 -15.11 26.30
C LYS A 279 -0.19 -14.28 25.11
N ASN A 280 0.66 -13.45 24.52
CA ASN A 280 0.28 -12.54 23.44
C ASN A 280 0.68 -13.12 22.09
N LEU A 281 -0.11 -12.82 21.06
CA LEU A 281 0.22 -13.14 19.68
C LEU A 281 1.03 -11.98 19.07
N PRO A 282 2.35 -12.13 18.83
CA PRO A 282 3.12 -11.12 18.12
C PRO A 282 2.73 -11.12 16.64
N LEU A 283 2.34 -9.96 16.12
CA LEU A 283 1.91 -9.79 14.73
C LEU A 283 2.62 -8.60 14.08
N PHE A 284 3.14 -8.80 12.87
CA PHE A 284 3.32 -7.72 11.91
C PHE A 284 1.97 -7.33 11.27
N CYS A 285 1.92 -6.14 10.65
CA CYS A 285 0.76 -5.71 9.86
C CYS A 285 0.42 -6.71 8.74
N SER A 286 1.44 -7.17 8.04
CA SER A 286 1.38 -8.19 7.00
C SER A 286 1.07 -9.60 7.51
N ASP A 287 1.57 -10.00 8.69
CA ASP A 287 1.22 -11.29 9.30
C ASP A 287 -0.28 -11.39 9.55
N PHE A 288 -0.88 -10.30 10.03
CA PHE A 288 -2.31 -10.23 10.27
C PHE A 288 -3.08 -10.44 8.97
N VAL A 289 -2.79 -9.65 7.93
CA VAL A 289 -3.44 -9.77 6.62
C VAL A 289 -3.26 -11.17 6.02
N TRP A 290 -2.03 -11.70 6.06
CA TRP A 290 -1.70 -13.03 5.58
C TRP A 290 -2.49 -14.11 6.33
N SER A 291 -2.57 -14.00 7.65
CA SER A 291 -3.28 -14.95 8.51
C SER A 291 -4.79 -14.91 8.25
N VAL A 292 -5.39 -13.73 8.08
CA VAL A 292 -6.80 -13.61 7.70
C VAL A 292 -7.05 -14.28 6.34
N HIS A 293 -6.17 -14.07 5.36
CA HIS A 293 -6.25 -14.77 4.07
C HIS A 293 -6.10 -16.29 4.17
N ALA A 294 -5.26 -16.78 5.09
CA ALA A 294 -5.13 -18.20 5.35
C ALA A 294 -6.42 -18.83 5.94
N LEU A 295 -7.27 -18.02 6.59
CA LEU A 295 -8.55 -18.45 7.16
C LEU A 295 -9.71 -18.43 6.17
N ARG A 296 -9.50 -18.15 4.87
CA ARG A 296 -10.57 -18.09 3.85
C ARG A 296 -11.43 -19.36 3.78
N ASP A 297 -10.85 -20.52 4.10
CA ASP A 297 -11.55 -21.81 4.08
C ASP A 297 -12.22 -22.14 5.42
N CYS A 298 -12.05 -21.29 6.45
CA CYS A 298 -12.64 -21.44 7.78
C CYS A 298 -13.89 -20.57 7.93
N ASP A 299 -15.05 -21.17 8.19
CA ASP A 299 -16.25 -20.39 8.58
C ASP A 299 -16.10 -19.91 10.04
N PRO A 300 -16.10 -18.59 10.31
CA PRO A 300 -15.97 -18.07 11.67
C PRO A 300 -17.09 -18.50 12.62
N ASP A 301 -18.27 -18.82 12.08
CA ASP A 301 -19.44 -19.12 12.92
C ASP A 301 -19.35 -20.53 13.49
N SER A 302 -18.88 -21.49 12.71
CA SER A 302 -18.65 -22.87 13.16
C SER A 302 -17.27 -23.12 13.74
N PHE A 303 -16.33 -22.17 13.65
CA PHE A 303 -14.96 -22.36 14.14
C PHE A 303 -14.90 -22.72 15.63
N SER A 304 -14.24 -23.85 15.94
CA SER A 304 -14.02 -24.38 17.28
C SER A 304 -12.54 -24.52 17.66
N GLY A 305 -11.63 -24.00 16.83
CA GLY A 305 -10.17 -24.08 17.06
C GLY A 305 -9.49 -25.22 16.29
N GLU A 306 -10.15 -26.36 16.12
CA GLU A 306 -9.54 -27.57 15.52
C GLU A 306 -10.26 -28.05 14.26
N ASN A 307 -11.51 -27.64 14.07
CA ASN A 307 -12.34 -28.07 12.95
C ASN A 307 -12.03 -27.35 11.63
N CYS A 308 -10.97 -26.56 11.57
CA CYS A 308 -10.51 -25.93 10.35
C CYS A 308 -9.00 -26.10 10.15
N LYS A 309 -8.60 -26.27 8.90
CA LYS A 309 -7.21 -26.19 8.46
C LYS A 309 -7.00 -24.85 7.74
N ALA A 310 -6.30 -23.92 8.39
CA ALA A 310 -5.89 -22.69 7.72
C ALA A 310 -4.91 -23.01 6.59
N ASN A 311 -5.13 -22.41 5.43
CA ASN A 311 -4.42 -22.70 4.20
C ASN A 311 -3.81 -21.40 3.66
N PRO A 312 -2.50 -21.14 3.81
CA PRO A 312 -1.86 -19.95 3.27
C PRO A 312 -2.14 -19.71 1.78
N MET A 313 -2.17 -18.44 1.35
CA MET A 313 -2.21 -18.12 -0.08
C MET A 313 -0.85 -18.40 -0.73
N PHE A 314 0.23 -18.04 -0.04
CA PHE A 314 1.63 -18.27 -0.40
C PHE A 314 2.45 -18.41 0.90
N MET A 315 3.65 -18.97 0.78
CA MET A 315 4.60 -19.15 1.90
C MET A 315 5.44 -17.89 2.10
N PRO A 316 5.95 -17.61 3.31
CA PRO A 316 6.79 -16.45 3.53
C PRO A 316 8.01 -16.54 2.62
N LEU A 317 8.40 -15.40 2.04
CA LEU A 317 9.49 -15.37 1.09
C LEU A 317 10.83 -15.38 1.83
N GLY A 318 11.79 -16.13 1.28
CA GLY A 318 13.20 -15.96 1.63
C GLY A 318 13.71 -14.60 1.16
N LEU A 319 14.93 -14.23 1.55
CA LEU A 319 15.50 -12.94 1.14
C LEU A 319 15.68 -12.85 -0.39
N VAL A 320 16.01 -13.97 -1.04
CA VAL A 320 16.07 -14.15 -2.49
C VAL A 320 15.21 -15.33 -2.93
N GLY A 321 14.94 -15.40 -4.23
CA GLY A 321 14.11 -16.44 -4.82
C GLY A 321 14.71 -17.84 -4.67
N GLU A 322 13.80 -18.81 -4.62
CA GLU A 322 14.14 -20.21 -4.40
C GLU A 322 14.30 -20.95 -5.73
N PHE A 323 15.35 -21.77 -5.82
CA PHE A 323 15.62 -22.63 -6.97
C PHE A 323 16.35 -23.89 -6.51
N ASP A 324 16.03 -25.03 -7.16
CA ASP A 324 16.52 -26.36 -6.77
C ASP A 324 18.04 -26.52 -6.93
N SER A 325 18.62 -25.78 -7.88
CA SER A 325 20.06 -25.68 -8.08
C SER A 325 20.41 -24.42 -8.85
N VAL A 326 21.66 -23.99 -8.75
CA VAL A 326 22.17 -22.88 -9.55
C VAL A 326 21.97 -23.13 -11.06
N ASP A 327 22.14 -24.38 -11.53
CA ASP A 327 21.89 -24.73 -12.93
C ASP A 327 20.39 -24.61 -13.29
N ALA A 328 19.48 -24.89 -12.35
CA ALA A 328 18.05 -24.66 -12.55
C ALA A 328 17.74 -23.16 -12.63
N ALA A 329 18.32 -22.33 -11.76
CA ALA A 329 18.18 -20.87 -11.80
C ALA A 329 18.59 -20.30 -13.16
N MET A 330 19.69 -20.79 -13.72
CA MET A 330 20.22 -20.31 -15.00
C MET A 330 19.34 -20.63 -16.21
N ASN A 331 18.41 -21.58 -16.08
CA ASN A 331 17.48 -21.97 -17.14
C ASN A 331 16.03 -21.59 -16.81
N MET A 332 15.82 -20.81 -15.75
CA MET A 332 14.50 -20.48 -15.24
C MET A 332 13.88 -19.31 -16.01
N ASP A 333 12.60 -19.45 -16.36
CA ASP A 333 11.77 -18.34 -16.83
C ASP A 333 11.06 -17.68 -15.64
N LEU A 334 10.80 -16.38 -15.72
CA LEU A 334 10.01 -15.63 -14.73
C LEU A 334 8.60 -16.21 -14.55
N THR A 335 8.08 -17.01 -15.49
CA THR A 335 6.82 -17.73 -15.33
C THR A 335 6.90 -18.90 -14.34
N GLN A 336 8.10 -19.40 -14.02
CA GLN A 336 8.31 -20.49 -13.06
C GLN A 336 9.00 -20.01 -11.78
N TYR A 337 9.46 -18.77 -11.78
CA TYR A 337 10.26 -18.20 -10.70
C TYR A 337 9.45 -17.99 -9.41
N ASN A 338 10.00 -18.48 -8.30
CA ASN A 338 9.51 -18.22 -6.97
C ASN A 338 10.33 -17.10 -6.32
N ALA A 339 9.86 -15.86 -6.45
CA ALA A 339 10.57 -14.68 -5.99
C ALA A 339 10.75 -14.62 -4.47
N GLY A 340 11.84 -14.01 -4.04
CA GLY A 340 12.20 -13.62 -2.68
C GLY A 340 11.91 -12.15 -2.38
N LEU A 341 12.20 -11.72 -1.15
CA LEU A 341 11.91 -10.37 -0.64
C LEU A 341 12.69 -9.24 -1.33
N THR A 342 13.85 -9.52 -1.90
CA THR A 342 14.70 -8.51 -2.56
C THR A 342 14.44 -8.42 -4.06
N ASP A 343 13.57 -9.28 -4.59
CA ASP A 343 13.56 -9.58 -6.01
C ASP A 343 12.76 -8.60 -6.86
N ALA A 344 12.01 -7.69 -6.22
CA ALA A 344 11.34 -6.61 -6.91
C ALA A 344 12.28 -5.82 -7.83
N ALA A 345 13.49 -5.50 -7.35
CA ALA A 345 14.44 -4.69 -8.10
C ALA A 345 14.84 -5.36 -9.41
N PHE A 346 15.19 -6.65 -9.36
CA PHE A 346 15.59 -7.35 -10.57
C PHE A 346 14.41 -7.60 -11.51
N ILE A 347 13.21 -7.89 -10.99
CA ILE A 347 12.01 -8.03 -11.83
C ILE A 347 11.79 -6.71 -12.58
N MET A 348 11.90 -5.56 -11.90
CA MET A 348 11.74 -4.26 -12.56
C MET A 348 12.86 -3.97 -13.57
N MET A 349 14.10 -4.40 -13.31
CA MET A 349 15.18 -4.32 -14.31
C MET A 349 14.85 -5.15 -15.56
N HIS A 350 14.23 -6.33 -15.40
CA HIS A 350 13.85 -7.17 -16.53
C HIS A 350 12.76 -6.50 -17.36
N GLU A 351 11.71 -6.05 -16.69
CA GLU A 351 10.53 -5.49 -17.33
C GLU A 351 10.81 -4.13 -18.00
N SER A 352 11.67 -3.31 -17.40
CA SER A 352 12.10 -2.03 -18.00
C SER A 352 13.10 -2.19 -19.15
N GLY A 353 13.49 -3.42 -19.50
CA GLY A 353 14.43 -3.69 -20.58
C GLY A 353 15.84 -3.19 -20.31
N VAL A 354 16.29 -3.23 -19.05
CA VAL A 354 17.70 -2.98 -18.71
C VAL A 354 18.59 -3.86 -19.58
N THR A 355 19.69 -3.29 -20.03
CA THR A 355 20.66 -4.00 -20.85
C THR A 355 21.84 -4.40 -19.97
N LEU A 356 22.63 -5.36 -20.43
CA LEU A 356 23.86 -5.73 -19.75
C LEU A 356 24.83 -4.55 -19.58
N GLN A 357 24.81 -3.58 -20.52
CA GLN A 357 25.69 -2.41 -20.49
C GLN A 357 25.36 -1.42 -19.37
N ASN A 358 24.08 -1.33 -18.96
CA ASN A 358 23.64 -0.37 -17.93
C ASN A 358 23.19 -1.04 -16.61
N LEU A 359 23.27 -2.38 -16.52
CA LEU A 359 22.91 -3.15 -15.33
C LEU A 359 23.59 -2.65 -14.05
N ASP A 360 24.92 -2.50 -14.09
CA ASP A 360 25.68 -2.04 -12.91
C ASP A 360 25.22 -0.68 -12.43
N SER A 361 25.01 0.27 -13.36
CA SER A 361 24.52 1.61 -13.00
C SER A 361 23.12 1.58 -12.37
N LYS A 362 22.25 0.65 -12.81
CA LYS A 362 20.89 0.49 -12.28
C LYS A 362 20.88 -0.15 -10.90
N ILE A 363 21.80 -1.09 -10.65
CA ILE A 363 21.98 -1.70 -9.32
C ILE A 363 22.60 -0.68 -8.36
N ASP A 364 23.62 0.06 -8.80
CA ASP A 364 24.26 1.08 -7.98
C ASP A 364 23.27 2.20 -7.59
N ALA A 365 22.37 2.59 -8.50
CA ALA A 365 21.31 3.55 -8.21
C ALA A 365 20.36 3.08 -7.09
N VAL A 366 20.11 1.77 -7.00
CA VAL A 366 19.27 1.15 -5.97
C VAL A 366 20.02 1.02 -4.64
N MET A 367 21.30 0.70 -4.69
CA MET A 367 22.11 0.40 -3.50
C MET A 367 22.69 1.64 -2.83
N LYS A 368 22.75 2.78 -3.54
CA LYS A 368 23.35 4.01 -3.03
C LYS A 368 22.30 4.96 -2.46
N ALA A 369 22.50 5.41 -1.23
CA ALA A 369 21.76 6.53 -0.68
C ALA A 369 22.27 7.86 -1.30
N THR A 370 21.36 8.65 -1.87
CA THR A 370 21.63 10.01 -2.34
C THR A 370 20.90 11.07 -1.50
N VAL A 371 19.92 10.65 -0.71
CA VAL A 371 19.21 11.49 0.27
C VAL A 371 19.23 10.83 1.66
N GLY A 372 19.09 11.64 2.72
CA GLY A 372 19.07 11.14 4.09
C GLY A 372 17.72 10.53 4.49
N MET A 373 17.72 9.56 5.42
CA MET A 373 16.53 8.82 5.89
C MET A 373 15.58 9.62 6.81
N ARG A 374 15.57 10.96 6.75
CA ARG A 374 14.84 11.82 7.70
C ARG A 374 13.31 11.62 7.66
N ASN A 375 12.78 11.27 6.49
CA ASN A 375 11.34 11.06 6.26
C ASN A 375 10.88 9.61 6.50
N ILE A 376 11.79 8.71 6.88
CA ILE A 376 11.48 7.31 7.20
C ILE A 376 11.17 7.21 8.69
N SER A 377 10.19 6.39 9.10
CA SER A 377 9.85 6.25 10.52
C SER A 377 11.03 5.70 11.34
N SER A 378 11.07 6.01 12.64
CA SER A 378 12.16 5.55 13.53
C SER A 378 12.30 4.02 13.58
N GLY A 379 11.19 3.27 13.46
CA GLY A 379 11.21 1.82 13.39
C GLY A 379 11.91 1.30 12.14
N HIS A 380 11.58 1.85 10.96
CA HIS A 380 12.22 1.47 9.69
C HIS A 380 13.68 1.89 9.63
N ARG A 381 14.07 3.02 10.24
CA ARG A 381 15.48 3.39 10.36
C ARG A 381 16.27 2.38 11.17
N LYS A 382 15.76 1.98 12.34
CA LYS A 382 16.39 0.94 13.17
C LYS A 382 16.50 -0.39 12.42
N ALA A 383 15.47 -0.77 11.66
CA ALA A 383 15.52 -1.99 10.84
C ALA A 383 16.63 -1.91 9.78
N ALA A 384 16.78 -0.75 9.12
CA ALA A 384 17.86 -0.54 8.16
C ALA A 384 19.25 -0.62 8.82
N ASP A 385 19.42 -0.04 10.00
CA ASP A 385 20.68 -0.04 10.76
C ASP A 385 21.13 -1.44 11.21
N LEU A 386 20.19 -2.39 11.34
CA LEU A 386 20.47 -3.78 11.70
C LEU A 386 21.00 -4.61 10.53
N ILE A 387 20.88 -4.12 9.29
CA ILE A 387 21.28 -4.87 8.10
C ILE A 387 22.72 -4.47 7.73
N PRO A 388 23.68 -5.41 7.72
CA PRO A 388 25.07 -5.09 7.41
C PRO A 388 25.27 -4.84 5.91
N ASP A 389 26.19 -3.94 5.57
CA ASP A 389 26.57 -3.62 4.18
C ASP A 389 26.98 -4.86 3.36
N SER A 390 27.56 -5.87 3.99
CA SER A 390 27.91 -7.14 3.33
C SER A 390 26.69 -7.85 2.76
N LEU A 391 25.53 -7.75 3.42
CA LEU A 391 24.29 -8.34 2.93
C LEU A 391 23.80 -7.63 1.67
N TYR A 392 23.83 -6.29 1.65
CA TYR A 392 23.46 -5.54 0.44
C TYR A 392 24.40 -5.82 -0.73
N LYS A 393 25.70 -6.00 -0.48
CA LYS A 393 26.65 -6.42 -1.52
C LYS A 393 26.33 -7.82 -2.06
N ALA A 394 25.95 -8.76 -1.19
CA ALA A 394 25.54 -10.10 -1.60
C ALA A 394 24.26 -10.06 -2.44
N VAL A 395 23.25 -9.28 -2.04
CA VAL A 395 22.02 -9.07 -2.81
C VAL A 395 22.30 -8.44 -4.18
N ALA A 396 23.17 -7.43 -4.24
CA ALA A 396 23.57 -6.82 -5.51
C ALA A 396 24.26 -7.83 -6.44
N GLY A 397 25.18 -8.64 -5.90
CA GLY A 397 25.84 -9.71 -6.65
C GLY A 397 24.86 -10.77 -7.14
N TYR A 398 23.91 -11.17 -6.30
CA TYR A 398 22.84 -12.08 -6.65
C TYR A 398 22.00 -11.55 -7.82
N TRP A 399 21.53 -10.30 -7.76
CA TRP A 399 20.77 -9.70 -8.86
C TRP A 399 21.57 -9.67 -10.15
N LYS A 400 22.88 -9.32 -10.11
CA LYS A 400 23.74 -9.36 -11.29
C LYS A 400 23.81 -10.76 -11.91
N GLY A 401 24.07 -11.78 -11.08
CA GLY A 401 24.17 -13.16 -11.51
C GLY A 401 22.87 -13.68 -12.12
N PHE A 402 21.74 -13.46 -11.44
CA PHE A 402 20.43 -13.93 -11.90
C PHE A 402 19.99 -13.20 -13.19
N TYR A 403 20.18 -11.89 -13.25
CA TYR A 403 19.84 -11.09 -14.43
C TYR A 403 20.67 -11.50 -15.65
N ALA A 404 21.98 -11.70 -15.47
CA ALA A 404 22.86 -12.19 -16.53
C ALA A 404 22.40 -13.54 -17.08
N SER A 405 21.92 -14.45 -16.22
CA SER A 405 21.37 -15.73 -16.69
C SER A 405 20.07 -15.59 -17.47
N LEU A 406 19.17 -14.67 -17.10
CA LEU A 406 17.90 -14.47 -17.82
C LEU A 406 18.11 -13.92 -19.24
N LEU A 407 19.06 -13.00 -19.42
CA LEU A 407 19.27 -12.35 -20.72
C LEU A 407 20.09 -13.18 -21.70
N THR A 408 20.79 -14.23 -21.24
CA THR A 408 21.76 -14.92 -22.08
C THR A 408 21.55 -16.43 -22.10
N ASN A 409 20.92 -16.93 -23.17
CA ASN A 409 21.06 -18.34 -23.56
C ASN A 409 22.48 -18.66 -24.09
N ASN A 410 23.37 -17.65 -24.17
CA ASN A 410 24.71 -17.74 -24.75
C ASN A 410 25.80 -17.49 -23.70
N ARG A 411 26.54 -18.55 -23.35
CA ARG A 411 27.64 -18.56 -22.38
C ARG A 411 28.79 -17.58 -22.69
N ALA A 412 28.96 -17.19 -23.96
CA ALA A 412 29.97 -16.21 -24.36
C ALA A 412 29.59 -14.76 -23.99
N GLN A 413 28.31 -14.40 -24.05
CA GLN A 413 27.83 -13.05 -23.70
C GLN A 413 27.79 -12.83 -22.19
N MET A 414 27.46 -13.86 -21.42
CA MET A 414 27.46 -13.83 -19.95
C MET A 414 28.83 -13.45 -19.36
N ALA A 415 29.91 -13.81 -20.06
CA ALA A 415 31.26 -13.48 -19.67
C ALA A 415 31.67 -12.01 -19.89
N GLU A 416 31.02 -11.34 -20.84
CA GLU A 416 31.24 -9.91 -21.12
C GLU A 416 30.69 -9.02 -19.99
N VAL A 417 29.61 -9.48 -19.34
CA VAL A 417 28.88 -8.80 -18.25
C VAL A 417 29.72 -8.69 -16.99
N LEU A 418 30.39 -9.78 -16.59
CA LEU A 418 31.00 -9.89 -15.27
C LEU A 418 32.36 -9.20 -15.13
N LYS A 419 32.97 -8.74 -16.23
CA LYS A 419 34.32 -8.15 -16.24
C LYS A 419 34.38 -6.69 -16.67
N GLY A 420 33.25 -6.00 -16.81
CA GLY A 420 33.22 -4.59 -17.18
C GLY A 420 33.92 -4.28 -18.52
N GLY A 421 33.78 -5.17 -19.51
CA GLY A 421 34.30 -4.93 -20.88
C GLY A 421 35.78 -5.23 -21.12
N LYS A 422 36.44 -6.11 -20.35
CA LYS A 422 37.76 -6.66 -20.70
C LYS A 422 37.73 -8.18 -20.90
N GLN A 423 38.54 -8.63 -21.88
CA GLN A 423 38.61 -9.97 -22.50
C GLN A 423 38.14 -11.18 -21.66
N ILE A 424 37.29 -11.98 -22.30
CA ILE A 424 36.50 -13.09 -21.76
C ILE A 424 37.30 -14.39 -21.63
N ASN A 425 37.05 -15.15 -20.55
CA ASN A 425 37.40 -16.56 -20.45
C ASN A 425 36.15 -17.36 -20.04
N MET A 426 35.50 -18.00 -21.02
CA MET A 426 34.16 -18.60 -20.88
C MET A 426 34.03 -19.69 -19.81
N SER A 427 35.12 -20.36 -19.39
CA SER A 427 35.06 -21.36 -18.31
C SER A 427 35.01 -20.72 -16.92
N ASN A 428 35.65 -19.56 -16.74
CA ASN A 428 35.79 -18.90 -15.44
C ASN A 428 34.57 -18.01 -15.15
N ASP A 429 33.93 -17.47 -16.19
CA ASP A 429 32.84 -16.51 -16.04
C ASP A 429 31.48 -17.20 -15.78
N TYR A 430 31.28 -18.42 -16.30
CA TYR A 430 30.15 -19.28 -15.88
C TYR A 430 30.26 -19.66 -14.39
N GLN A 431 31.46 -20.01 -13.93
CA GLN A 431 31.69 -20.29 -12.51
C GLN A 431 31.48 -19.04 -11.66
N ALA A 432 31.85 -17.86 -12.13
CA ALA A 432 31.58 -16.61 -11.42
C ALA A 432 30.07 -16.32 -11.25
N VAL A 433 29.21 -16.56 -12.24
CA VAL A 433 27.74 -16.48 -12.05
C VAL A 433 27.28 -17.50 -11.02
N LYS A 434 27.79 -18.74 -11.09
CA LYS A 434 27.45 -19.77 -10.12
C LYS A 434 27.85 -19.39 -8.70
N GLU A 435 29.04 -18.85 -8.53
CA GLU A 435 29.55 -18.35 -7.26
C GLU A 435 28.72 -17.18 -6.74
N MET A 436 28.31 -16.23 -7.59
CA MET A 436 27.44 -15.12 -7.18
C MET A 436 26.06 -15.62 -6.69
N LEU A 437 25.46 -16.56 -7.40
CA LEU A 437 24.18 -17.16 -6.99
C LEU A 437 24.32 -18.00 -5.72
N ALA A 438 25.38 -18.80 -5.61
CA ALA A 438 25.67 -19.63 -4.44
C ALA A 438 26.00 -18.79 -3.21
N GLN A 439 26.89 -17.80 -3.33
CA GLN A 439 27.21 -16.84 -2.26
C GLN A 439 25.97 -16.06 -1.84
N GLY A 440 25.10 -15.69 -2.78
CA GLY A 440 23.81 -15.11 -2.47
C GLY A 440 22.98 -16.03 -1.58
N GLN A 441 22.75 -17.27 -1.98
CA GLN A 441 21.96 -18.22 -1.19
C GLN A 441 22.60 -18.54 0.18
N GLU A 442 23.91 -18.74 0.23
CA GLU A 442 24.63 -19.08 1.46
C GLU A 442 24.74 -17.91 2.44
N ALA A 443 24.94 -16.69 1.95
CA ALA A 443 25.03 -15.49 2.78
C ALA A 443 23.68 -15.04 3.34
N MET A 444 22.56 -15.61 2.84
CA MET A 444 21.20 -15.15 3.11
C MET A 444 20.40 -16.16 3.92
N PHE A 445 20.92 -16.55 5.09
CA PHE A 445 20.11 -17.25 6.10
C PHE A 445 19.33 -16.25 6.95
N VAL A 446 18.37 -15.56 6.33
CA VAL A 446 17.38 -14.75 7.05
C VAL A 446 16.13 -15.62 7.24
N PRO A 447 15.60 -15.77 8.46
CA PRO A 447 14.33 -16.44 8.67
C PRO A 447 13.28 -15.84 7.73
N LYS A 448 12.58 -16.69 6.97
CA LYS A 448 11.58 -16.21 6.01
C LYS A 448 10.57 -15.37 6.76
N ASN A 449 10.20 -14.20 6.26
CA ASN A 449 9.26 -13.30 6.92
C ASN A 449 8.10 -12.92 5.98
N TYR A 450 6.92 -12.63 6.53
CA TYR A 450 5.82 -12.02 5.79
C TYR A 450 5.96 -10.50 5.87
N SER A 451 6.86 -9.91 5.08
CA SER A 451 6.92 -8.44 4.96
C SER A 451 5.69 -7.91 4.19
N PRO A 452 5.22 -6.67 4.42
CA PRO A 452 4.25 -6.03 3.52
C PRO A 452 4.68 -6.07 2.05
N THR A 453 5.97 -5.87 1.79
CA THR A 453 6.58 -5.93 0.45
C THR A 453 6.38 -7.29 -0.23
N THR A 454 6.24 -8.36 0.54
CA THR A 454 6.01 -9.72 0.03
C THR A 454 4.74 -9.80 -0.81
N PHE A 455 3.67 -9.10 -0.42
CA PHE A 455 2.45 -9.05 -1.20
C PHE A 455 2.67 -8.33 -2.53
N LEU A 456 3.42 -7.22 -2.52
CA LEU A 456 3.73 -6.47 -3.72
C LEU A 456 4.54 -7.35 -4.70
N ILE A 457 5.62 -7.97 -4.22
CA ILE A 457 6.48 -8.84 -5.03
C ILE A 457 5.68 -9.98 -5.67
N ASN A 458 4.78 -10.61 -4.90
CA ASN A 458 3.92 -11.64 -5.45
C ASN A 458 3.02 -11.13 -6.59
N SER A 459 2.62 -9.85 -6.56
CA SER A 459 1.84 -9.22 -7.62
C SER A 459 2.67 -8.80 -8.84
N LEU A 460 3.98 -8.59 -8.68
CA LEU A 460 4.92 -8.28 -9.78
C LEU A 460 5.13 -9.47 -10.73
N LEU A 461 4.88 -10.70 -10.25
CA LEU A 461 5.10 -11.90 -11.06
C LEU A 461 4.27 -11.85 -12.37
N PRO A 462 4.77 -12.42 -13.47
CA PRO A 462 4.06 -12.42 -14.75
C PRO A 462 2.69 -13.12 -14.71
N ASN A 463 1.80 -12.70 -15.61
CA ASN A 463 0.52 -13.38 -15.79
C ASN A 463 0.73 -14.77 -16.40
N GLY A 464 0.55 -15.82 -15.59
CA GLY A 464 0.86 -17.20 -15.96
C GLY A 464 1.80 -17.87 -14.97
N ASN A 465 2.48 -17.09 -14.13
CA ASN A 465 3.28 -17.63 -13.05
C ASN A 465 2.40 -18.34 -12.00
N SER A 466 2.72 -19.59 -11.70
CA SER A 466 1.96 -20.46 -10.77
C SER A 466 2.03 -19.99 -9.31
N HIS A 467 3.09 -19.26 -8.95
CA HIS A 467 3.32 -18.61 -7.66
C HIS A 467 2.61 -17.26 -7.54
N LYS A 468 2.12 -16.65 -8.63
CA LYS A 468 1.32 -15.42 -8.56
C LYS A 468 -0.04 -15.67 -7.91
N LYS A 469 -0.25 -15.08 -6.74
CA LYS A 469 -1.47 -15.18 -5.91
C LYS A 469 -2.22 -13.87 -5.76
N TYR A 470 -1.60 -12.75 -6.11
CA TYR A 470 -2.23 -11.43 -6.10
C TYR A 470 -2.12 -10.76 -7.47
N ASP A 471 -3.15 -10.03 -7.85
CA ASP A 471 -3.12 -9.09 -8.97
C ASP A 471 -2.96 -7.68 -8.42
N TYR A 472 -2.14 -6.86 -9.06
CA TYR A 472 -2.10 -5.44 -8.75
C TYR A 472 -3.28 -4.72 -9.41
N VAL A 473 -4.03 -3.94 -8.63
CA VAL A 473 -5.23 -3.25 -9.12
C VAL A 473 -4.93 -1.80 -9.48
N ALA A 474 -4.44 -1.00 -8.53
CA ALA A 474 -4.12 0.41 -8.69
C ALA A 474 -3.33 0.93 -7.47
N THR A 475 -2.72 2.11 -7.63
CA THR A 475 -2.32 3.00 -6.54
C THR A 475 -3.37 4.09 -6.37
N ILE A 476 -3.90 4.25 -5.16
CA ILE A 476 -4.61 5.47 -4.78
C ILE A 476 -3.57 6.54 -4.48
N SER A 477 -3.73 7.73 -5.05
CA SER A 477 -2.93 8.91 -4.72
C SER A 477 -3.82 10.00 -4.11
N PHE A 478 -3.52 10.38 -2.88
CA PHE A 478 -4.19 11.44 -2.13
C PHE A 478 -3.47 12.76 -2.39
N LEU A 479 -4.09 13.62 -3.20
CA LEU A 479 -3.51 14.88 -3.66
C LEU A 479 -4.07 16.07 -2.89
N LYS A 480 -3.19 17.03 -2.60
CA LYS A 480 -3.61 18.39 -2.22
C LYS A 480 -4.62 18.93 -3.23
N ARG A 481 -5.65 19.62 -2.74
CA ARG A 481 -6.78 20.09 -3.55
C ARG A 481 -6.35 20.92 -4.76
N ASP A 482 -5.36 21.79 -4.60
CA ASP A 482 -4.83 22.62 -5.70
C ASP A 482 -4.14 21.80 -6.78
N LEU A 483 -3.39 20.75 -6.38
CA LEU A 483 -2.71 19.86 -7.32
C LEU A 483 -3.71 18.96 -8.05
N TYR A 484 -4.73 18.46 -7.33
CA TYR A 484 -5.86 17.75 -7.91
C TYR A 484 -6.59 18.60 -8.96
N ASN A 485 -6.89 19.87 -8.64
CA ASN A 485 -7.58 20.78 -9.56
C ASN A 485 -6.74 21.10 -10.80
N GLN A 486 -5.43 21.34 -10.65
CA GLN A 486 -4.52 21.54 -11.79
C GLN A 486 -4.48 20.33 -12.71
N LEU A 487 -4.46 19.12 -12.14
CA LEU A 487 -4.54 17.90 -12.92
C LEU A 487 -5.90 17.77 -13.61
N ALA A 488 -6.99 17.97 -12.88
CA ALA A 488 -8.34 17.91 -13.44
C ALA A 488 -8.52 18.91 -14.59
N GLU A 489 -7.94 20.11 -14.49
CA GLU A 489 -7.92 21.10 -15.57
C GLU A 489 -7.11 20.62 -16.78
N LYS A 490 -5.94 20.00 -16.58
CA LYS A 490 -5.15 19.39 -17.67
C LYS A 490 -5.90 18.25 -18.38
N LEU A 491 -6.66 17.47 -17.61
CA LEU A 491 -7.49 16.39 -18.14
C LEU A 491 -8.78 16.91 -18.80
N GLY A 492 -9.32 18.04 -18.35
CA GLY A 492 -10.52 18.68 -18.92
C GLY A 492 -10.22 19.54 -20.15
N SER A 493 -9.06 20.22 -20.19
CA SER A 493 -8.62 21.02 -21.33
C SER A 493 -8.21 20.18 -22.53
N SER A 494 -7.77 18.93 -22.31
CA SER A 494 -7.54 17.93 -23.37
C SER A 494 -8.82 17.34 -23.95
N GLN A 495 -9.97 17.49 -23.29
CA GLN A 495 -11.29 17.17 -23.87
C GLN A 495 -11.90 18.35 -24.66
N ALA A 496 -11.40 19.58 -24.48
CA ALA A 496 -11.98 20.79 -25.04
C ALA A 496 -11.52 21.11 -26.48
N THR A 497 -10.61 20.32 -27.06
CA THR A 497 -10.06 20.56 -28.41
C THR A 497 -10.93 20.03 -29.56
N GLU A 498 -12.07 19.37 -29.27
CA GLU A 498 -13.12 19.15 -30.27
C GLU A 498 -14.40 19.93 -29.91
N SER A 499 -14.42 21.21 -30.26
CA SER A 499 -15.68 21.89 -30.57
C SER A 499 -15.74 22.17 -32.07
N ILE A 500 -16.57 21.38 -32.75
CA ILE A 500 -17.08 21.69 -34.09
C ILE A 500 -17.77 23.07 -33.99
N PRO A 501 -17.49 24.03 -34.89
CA PRO A 501 -18.04 25.37 -34.78
C PRO A 501 -19.55 25.33 -35.05
N LEU A 502 -20.35 25.62 -34.02
CA LEU A 502 -21.75 25.97 -34.20
C LEU A 502 -21.91 27.49 -34.07
N ASN A 503 -22.38 28.07 -35.17
CA ASN A 503 -22.73 29.47 -35.36
C ASN A 503 -23.65 30.04 -34.27
N ASN A 504 -23.39 31.31 -33.94
CA ASN A 504 -24.31 32.39 -33.55
C ASN A 504 -25.40 32.10 -32.50
N SER A 505 -25.28 32.75 -31.33
CA SER A 505 -25.95 34.04 -31.04
C SER A 505 -26.05 34.29 -29.52
N THR A 506 -25.65 35.48 -29.11
CA THR A 506 -25.88 36.07 -27.77
C THR A 506 -27.38 36.42 -27.61
N PRO A 507 -27.93 36.47 -26.37
CA PRO A 507 -27.79 37.69 -25.58
C PRO A 507 -27.55 37.49 -24.08
N SER A 508 -26.91 38.52 -23.53
CA SER A 508 -26.56 38.82 -22.15
C SER A 508 -27.74 38.84 -21.16
N ASN A 509 -27.49 38.47 -19.90
CA ASN A 509 -28.09 39.12 -18.74
C ASN A 509 -27.20 39.02 -17.49
N SER A 510 -26.96 40.18 -16.89
CA SER A 510 -26.21 40.45 -15.65
C SER A 510 -27.11 40.41 -14.42
N VAL A 511 -26.66 39.82 -13.30
CA VAL A 511 -27.21 40.11 -11.95
C VAL A 511 -26.09 40.11 -10.89
N SER A 512 -26.26 41.02 -9.94
CA SER A 512 -25.36 41.66 -8.97
C SER A 512 -24.90 40.86 -7.74
N SER A 513 -23.72 41.23 -7.23
CA SER A 513 -23.14 40.86 -5.93
C SER A 513 -23.73 41.66 -4.75
N GLY A 514 -24.08 40.97 -3.65
CA GLY A 514 -24.45 41.59 -2.36
C GLY A 514 -23.33 41.47 -1.31
N THR A 515 -23.02 42.58 -0.65
CA THR A 515 -22.02 42.72 0.44
C THR A 515 -22.65 42.62 1.83
N CYS A 516 -21.97 41.97 2.79
CA CYS A 516 -22.33 41.98 4.21
C CYS A 516 -21.71 43.18 4.95
N GLY A 517 -22.55 43.88 5.73
CA GLY A 517 -22.26 45.13 6.45
C GLY A 517 -21.42 44.98 7.72
N GLY A 518 -20.87 46.12 8.16
CA GLY A 518 -19.92 46.26 9.25
C GLY A 518 -20.50 46.22 10.66
N GLY A 519 -19.61 45.91 11.62
CA GLY A 519 -19.85 45.98 13.06
C GLY A 519 -18.53 46.08 13.84
N ASP A 520 -18.34 47.24 14.45
CA ASP A 520 -17.51 47.64 15.61
C ASP A 520 -16.01 47.25 15.71
N SER A 521 -15.15 48.20 15.39
CA SER A 521 -13.68 48.13 15.46
C SER A 521 -13.09 48.33 16.88
N SER A 522 -13.92 48.54 17.90
CA SER A 522 -13.45 48.89 19.26
C SER A 522 -13.14 47.70 20.17
N LEU A 523 -13.71 46.51 19.91
CA LEU A 523 -13.44 45.28 20.69
C LEU A 523 -12.18 44.52 20.23
N LEU A 524 -11.66 44.84 19.04
CA LEU A 524 -10.51 44.18 18.41
C LEU A 524 -9.14 44.73 18.85
N ALA A 525 -9.12 45.93 19.44
CA ALA A 525 -7.88 46.56 19.93
C ALA A 525 -7.44 46.03 21.30
N SER A 526 -8.37 45.61 22.16
CA SER A 526 -8.07 45.13 23.52
C SER A 526 -7.56 43.68 23.59
N ILE A 527 -7.82 42.85 22.57
CA ILE A 527 -7.36 41.44 22.54
C ILE A 527 -5.96 41.31 21.90
N LYS A 528 -5.58 42.22 20.99
CA LYS A 528 -4.23 42.25 20.39
C LYS A 528 -3.14 42.72 21.37
N ALA A 529 -3.50 43.51 22.38
CA ALA A 529 -2.54 44.10 23.31
C ALA A 529 -2.10 43.16 24.46
N SER A 530 -2.81 42.05 24.71
CA SER A 530 -2.60 41.22 25.91
C SER A 530 -2.09 39.80 25.66
N SER A 531 -1.89 39.37 24.40
CA SER A 531 -1.66 37.95 24.12
C SER A 531 -0.44 37.59 23.26
N GLY A 532 0.26 38.53 22.62
CA GLY A 532 1.52 38.21 21.92
C GLY A 532 1.44 37.18 20.76
N TYR A 533 0.25 36.72 20.37
CA TYR A 533 0.06 35.72 19.32
C TYR A 533 -0.18 36.36 17.95
N ALA A 534 0.75 36.15 17.02
CA ALA A 534 0.57 36.44 15.61
C ALA A 534 -0.02 35.22 14.89
N GLY A 535 -1.35 35.13 14.76
CA GLY A 535 -1.96 34.05 13.96
C GLY A 535 -3.41 33.66 14.22
N LEU A 536 -4.32 34.59 14.53
CA LEU A 536 -5.74 34.27 14.70
C LEU A 536 -6.49 34.23 13.36
N LYS A 537 -7.10 33.07 13.02
CA LYS A 537 -8.04 32.94 11.89
C LYS A 537 -9.48 32.93 12.40
N ARG A 538 -10.40 33.51 11.61
CA ARG A 538 -11.85 33.56 11.91
C ARG A 538 -12.61 32.58 11.02
N ARG A 539 -13.64 31.92 11.56
CA ARG A 539 -14.70 31.24 10.79
C ARG A 539 -16.05 31.68 11.35
N CYS A 540 -16.92 32.22 10.50
CA CYS A 540 -18.32 32.44 10.86
C CYS A 540 -19.08 31.12 10.69
N VAL A 541 -19.92 30.80 11.66
CA VAL A 541 -20.87 29.69 11.57
C VAL A 541 -22.26 30.29 11.83
N ASP A 542 -23.27 29.77 11.13
CA ASP A 542 -24.65 30.22 11.25
C ASP A 542 -25.10 30.26 12.72
N GLY A 543 -25.73 31.37 13.11
CA GLY A 543 -26.18 31.61 14.49
C GLY A 543 -25.42 32.69 15.27
N GLY A 544 -24.54 33.46 14.62
CA GLY A 544 -24.01 34.72 15.19
C GLY A 544 -22.99 34.57 16.33
N LYS A 545 -22.45 33.37 16.56
CA LYS A 545 -21.37 33.15 17.54
C LYS A 545 -20.01 33.06 16.85
N LEU A 546 -19.06 33.88 17.29
CA LEU A 546 -17.68 33.88 16.81
C LEU A 546 -16.87 32.86 17.63
N HIS A 547 -16.32 31.84 16.97
CA HIS A 547 -15.30 30.97 17.57
C HIS A 547 -13.91 31.39 17.10
N VAL A 548 -12.99 31.58 18.04
CA VAL A 548 -11.59 31.95 17.79
C VAL A 548 -10.70 30.82 18.30
N TRP A 549 -9.77 30.35 17.47
CA TRP A 549 -8.79 29.33 17.81
C TRP A 549 -7.39 29.84 17.45
N ALA A 550 -6.38 29.50 18.25
CA ALA A 550 -4.98 29.80 17.97
C ALA A 550 -4.26 28.52 17.50
N GLU A 551 -3.52 28.61 16.39
CA GLU A 551 -2.59 27.56 15.94
C GLU A 551 -1.22 27.81 16.59
N CYS A 552 -0.74 26.91 17.44
CA CYS A 552 0.65 26.94 17.90
C CYS A 552 1.55 26.31 16.82
N LYS A 553 2.35 27.13 16.14
CA LYS A 553 3.44 26.66 15.28
C LYS A 553 4.79 26.93 15.95
N ASN A 554 5.64 25.89 15.92
CA ASN A 554 7.06 25.82 16.31
C ASN A 554 7.34 25.38 17.76
N MET A 555 7.76 24.12 17.92
CA MET A 555 8.56 23.66 19.06
C MET A 555 10.05 23.74 18.67
N ALA A 556 10.70 24.81 19.09
CA ALA A 556 12.13 24.81 19.37
C ALA A 556 12.34 25.74 20.58
N THR A 557 12.92 25.16 21.64
CA THR A 557 13.39 25.79 22.88
C THR A 557 12.35 26.47 23.78
N TYR A 558 11.98 25.81 24.90
CA TYR A 558 12.23 26.36 26.24
C TYR A 558 12.13 25.27 27.32
N ILE A 559 13.19 25.13 28.11
CA ILE A 559 13.26 24.37 29.36
C ILE A 559 12.84 25.34 30.47
N ASN A 560 11.70 25.06 31.12
CA ASN A 560 11.48 25.06 32.57
C ASN A 560 10.00 25.30 32.91
N GLY A 561 9.39 24.28 33.51
CA GLY A 561 8.26 24.42 34.43
C GLY A 561 6.86 24.40 33.78
N GLY A 562 6.17 23.26 33.91
CA GLY A 562 4.73 23.17 33.69
C GLY A 562 4.35 22.01 32.79
N GLY A 563 3.95 20.89 33.41
CA GLY A 563 3.81 19.58 32.78
C GLY A 563 2.68 19.47 31.76
N CYS A 564 2.91 18.58 30.79
CA CYS A 564 1.87 17.73 30.23
C CYS A 564 2.31 16.30 30.58
N GLU A 565 1.70 15.73 31.61
CA GLU A 565 1.83 14.31 31.93
C GLU A 565 1.25 13.51 30.76
N SER A 566 2.05 12.60 30.22
CA SER A 566 1.62 11.55 29.30
C SER A 566 1.79 10.22 30.01
N ASP A 567 0.69 9.65 30.50
CA ASP A 567 0.64 8.26 30.91
C ASP A 567 0.54 7.35 29.68
N PHE A 568 1.29 6.26 29.72
CA PHE A 568 1.40 5.18 28.73
C PHE A 568 0.13 4.32 28.65
#